data_AF-A0A9P9XBW4-F1
#
_entry.id   AF-A0A9P9XBW4-F1
#
_cell.length_a   1.000
_cell.length_b   1.000
_cell.length_c   1.000
_cell.angle_alpha   90.00
_cell.angle_beta   90.00
_cell.angle_gamma   90.00
#
_symmetry.space_group_name_H-M   'P 1'
#
loop_
_entity.id
_entity.type
_entity.pdbx_description
1 polymer ?
#
loop_
_entity_poly.entity_id
_entity_poly.type
_entity_poly.pdbx_seq_one_letter_code
_entity_poly.pdbx_strand_id
1 'polypeptide(L)'
;MTVRRGSTVHAAWSSCLEVVEVICTATSGAHMFYGVVVGIRDSLEWDWLVDYQLLWVSEDGDHVKVWQECVERPRPCNATWAPRLQCIVGCYETDDGVNLYAVKWDGYACPTWEAEEDLFSYGQLMAEHDETCQCAPGLGSGHRHNEWIGRGRRKAGSVTPLVGLRPTDVDSTVVN
;
A
#
# COMPACT_ATOMS: atom_id res chain seq x y z
N MET A 1 -18.76 -3.74 -14.16
CA MET A 1 -19.34 -3.53 -12.81
C MET A 1 -19.04 -2.10 -12.42
N THR A 2 -19.00 -1.69 -11.14
CA THR A 2 -18.22 -0.50 -10.77
C THR A 2 -17.48 -0.82 -9.49
N VAL A 3 -16.15 -0.70 -9.50
CA VAL A 3 -15.32 -0.92 -8.30
C VAL A 3 -15.73 0.08 -7.21
N ARG A 4 -16.10 -0.45 -6.04
CA ARG A 4 -16.54 0.33 -4.88
C ARG A 4 -16.20 -0.41 -3.61
N ARG A 5 -16.33 0.27 -2.47
CA ARG A 5 -16.21 -0.37 -1.16
C ARG A 5 -17.14 -1.58 -1.05
N GLY A 6 -16.61 -2.69 -0.52
CA GLY A 6 -17.29 -3.98 -0.41
C GLY A 6 -17.16 -4.86 -1.67
N SER A 7 -16.58 -4.38 -2.77
CA SER A 7 -16.32 -5.22 -3.94
C SER A 7 -15.29 -6.30 -3.61
N THR A 8 -15.57 -7.54 -4.01
CA THR A 8 -14.60 -8.64 -3.94
C THR A 8 -13.57 -8.50 -5.05
N VAL A 9 -12.30 -8.67 -4.70
CA VAL A 9 -11.17 -8.63 -5.64
C VAL A 9 -10.64 -10.05 -5.83
N HIS A 10 -10.53 -10.47 -7.08
CA HIS A 10 -9.94 -11.76 -7.43
C HIS A 10 -8.43 -11.62 -7.59
N ALA A 11 -7.68 -12.37 -6.79
CA ALA A 11 -6.24 -12.56 -6.92
C ALA A 11 -5.90 -14.04 -7.03
N ALA A 12 -4.78 -14.38 -7.66
CA ALA A 12 -4.32 -15.76 -7.72
C ALA A 12 -3.83 -16.28 -6.35
N TRP A 13 -3.46 -15.37 -5.45
CA TRP A 13 -2.85 -15.67 -4.15
C TRP A 13 -3.81 -15.52 -2.96
N SER A 14 -5.01 -14.96 -3.16
CA SER A 14 -6.04 -14.86 -2.12
C SER A 14 -7.44 -14.83 -2.74
N SER A 15 -8.38 -15.50 -2.08
CA SER A 15 -9.81 -15.49 -2.44
C SER A 15 -10.64 -14.52 -1.59
N CYS A 16 -10.02 -13.84 -0.61
CA CYS A 16 -10.73 -13.10 0.43
C CYS A 16 -10.32 -11.62 0.50
N LEU A 17 -10.03 -11.03 -0.66
CA LEU A 17 -9.76 -9.60 -0.79
C LEU A 17 -11.05 -8.82 -0.97
N GLU A 18 -11.24 -7.80 -0.15
CA GLU A 18 -12.38 -6.88 -0.26
C GLU A 18 -11.89 -5.44 -0.32
N VAL A 19 -12.43 -4.65 -1.25
CA VAL A 19 -12.16 -3.21 -1.34
C VAL A 19 -12.69 -2.52 -0.09
N VAL A 20 -11.79 -1.94 0.69
CA VAL A 20 -12.13 -1.11 1.85
C VAL A 20 -12.31 0.34 1.40
N GLU A 21 -11.48 0.79 0.47
CA GLU A 21 -11.48 2.16 -0.03
C GLU A 21 -11.04 2.23 -1.49
N VAL A 22 -11.63 3.15 -2.25
CA VAL A 22 -11.18 3.52 -3.60
C VAL A 22 -10.54 4.90 -3.49
N ILE A 23 -9.25 4.97 -3.74
CA ILE A 23 -8.45 6.19 -3.59
C ILE A 23 -8.53 7.04 -4.85
N CYS A 24 -8.31 6.41 -6.01
CA CYS A 24 -8.26 7.11 -7.29
C CYS A 24 -8.64 6.20 -8.45
N THR A 25 -8.86 6.83 -9.61
CA THR A 25 -9.10 6.15 -10.88
C THR A 25 -8.16 6.68 -11.94
N ALA A 26 -7.61 5.79 -12.77
CA ALA A 26 -6.71 6.17 -13.85
C ALA A 26 -7.10 5.45 -15.14
N THR A 27 -7.11 6.17 -16.26
CA THR A 27 -7.30 5.58 -17.58
C THR A 27 -5.96 5.45 -18.30
N SER A 28 -5.68 4.27 -18.86
CA SER A 28 -4.56 4.06 -19.76
C SER A 28 -4.96 3.14 -20.90
N GLY A 29 -4.87 3.64 -22.14
CA GLY A 29 -5.40 2.94 -23.31
C GLY A 29 -6.90 2.65 -23.19
N ALA A 30 -7.28 1.39 -23.36
CA ALA A 30 -8.66 0.91 -23.22
C ALA A 30 -9.02 0.49 -21.78
N HIS A 31 -8.08 0.58 -20.84
CA HIS A 31 -8.25 0.09 -19.48
C HIS A 31 -8.53 1.24 -18.49
N MET A 32 -9.49 0.99 -17.60
CA MET A 32 -9.73 1.78 -16.40
C MET A 32 -9.15 1.03 -15.21
N PHE A 33 -8.31 1.71 -14.46
CA PHE A 33 -7.65 1.21 -13.27
C PHE A 33 -8.20 1.93 -12.04
N TYR A 34 -8.29 1.19 -10.94
CA TYR A 34 -8.74 1.70 -9.65
C TYR A 34 -7.62 1.45 -8.64
N GLY A 35 -7.13 2.54 -8.05
CA GLY A 35 -6.21 2.49 -6.92
C GLY A 35 -7.02 2.26 -5.67
N VAL A 36 -6.86 1.11 -5.02
CA VAL A 36 -7.72 0.67 -3.93
C VAL A 36 -6.90 0.20 -2.73
N VAL A 37 -7.45 0.41 -1.54
CA VAL A 37 -7.05 -0.30 -0.33
C VAL A 37 -7.95 -1.53 -0.22
N VAL A 38 -7.33 -2.71 -0.17
CA VAL A 38 -8.05 -3.96 0.09
C VAL A 38 -7.74 -4.43 1.50
N GLY A 39 -8.75 -4.97 2.17
CA GLY A 39 -8.58 -5.74 3.40
C GLY A 39 -8.45 -7.22 3.07
N ILE A 40 -7.52 -7.90 3.74
CA ILE A 40 -7.31 -9.33 3.60
C ILE A 40 -8.10 -10.02 4.71
N ARG A 41 -9.10 -10.83 4.37
CA ARG A 41 -9.93 -11.57 5.34
C ARG A 41 -9.54 -13.04 5.51
N ASP A 42 -8.41 -13.46 4.95
CA ASP A 42 -7.93 -14.82 5.12
C ASP A 42 -7.49 -15.04 6.57
N SER A 43 -8.03 -16.08 7.21
CA SER A 43 -7.61 -16.53 8.54
C SER A 43 -6.32 -17.36 8.52
N LEU A 44 -5.76 -17.63 7.34
CA LEU A 44 -4.42 -18.16 7.22
C LEU A 44 -3.44 -17.01 7.45
N GLU A 45 -2.96 -16.92 8.70
CA GLU A 45 -1.88 -16.07 9.19
C GLU A 45 -0.54 -16.33 8.47
N TRP A 46 -0.48 -16.20 7.15
CA TRP A 46 0.78 -16.19 6.41
C TRP A 46 1.29 -14.77 6.39
N ASP A 47 2.24 -14.44 7.28
CA ASP A 47 3.20 -13.32 7.25
C ASP A 47 2.74 -11.95 6.68
N TRP A 48 1.44 -11.66 6.60
CA TRP A 48 0.97 -10.34 6.18
C TRP A 48 1.28 -9.38 7.31
N LEU A 49 2.27 -8.52 7.08
CA LEU A 49 2.70 -7.51 8.07
C LEU A 49 1.59 -6.49 8.38
N VAL A 50 0.52 -6.45 7.57
CA VAL A 50 -0.59 -5.51 7.66
C VAL A 50 -1.89 -6.14 7.14
N ASP A 51 -3.01 -5.85 7.81
CA ASP A 51 -4.37 -6.30 7.44
C ASP A 51 -4.89 -5.70 6.12
N TYR A 52 -4.15 -4.73 5.58
CA TYR A 52 -4.51 -3.94 4.41
C TYR A 52 -3.38 -3.91 3.39
N GLN A 53 -3.76 -3.88 2.11
CA GLN A 53 -2.81 -3.76 1.00
C GLN A 53 -3.31 -2.74 -0.02
N LEU A 54 -2.38 -1.92 -0.50
CA LEU A 54 -2.63 -0.98 -1.59
C LEU A 54 -2.40 -1.68 -2.93
N LEU A 55 -3.42 -1.69 -3.79
CA LEU A 55 -3.39 -2.42 -5.06
C LEU A 55 -3.95 -1.57 -6.21
N TRP A 56 -3.52 -1.92 -7.42
CA TRP A 56 -4.22 -1.55 -8.64
C TRP A 56 -5.12 -2.71 -9.08
N VAL A 57 -6.40 -2.40 -9.30
CA VAL A 57 -7.37 -3.37 -9.81
C VAL A 57 -8.03 -2.84 -11.07
N SER A 58 -8.50 -3.76 -11.90
CA SER A 58 -9.27 -3.43 -13.10
C SER A 58 -10.51 -4.32 -13.17
N GLU A 59 -11.51 -3.85 -13.91
CA GLU A 59 -12.66 -4.69 -14.25
C GLU A 59 -12.35 -5.52 -15.50
N ASP A 60 -12.70 -6.80 -15.44
CA ASP A 60 -12.68 -7.73 -16.57
C ASP A 60 -14.09 -8.28 -16.77
N GLY A 61 -14.97 -7.42 -17.30
CA GLY A 61 -16.40 -7.69 -17.49
C GLY A 61 -17.16 -7.85 -16.17
N ASP A 62 -17.13 -9.08 -15.65
CA ASP A 62 -17.90 -9.53 -14.49
C ASP A 62 -17.09 -9.54 -13.19
N HIS A 63 -15.76 -9.45 -13.27
CA HIS A 63 -14.88 -9.57 -12.11
C HIS A 63 -13.98 -8.35 -11.92
N VAL A 64 -13.73 -8.00 -10.66
CA VAL A 64 -12.63 -7.10 -10.29
C VAL A 64 -11.39 -7.95 -10.05
N LYS A 65 -10.31 -7.70 -10.77
CA LYS A 65 -9.08 -8.48 -10.69
C LYS A 65 -7.91 -7.59 -10.30
N VAL A 66 -6.99 -8.15 -9.51
CA VAL A 66 -5.68 -7.51 -9.29
C VAL A 66 -4.95 -7.44 -10.63
N TRP A 67 -4.43 -6.27 -10.96
CA TRP A 67 -3.58 -6.13 -12.14
C TRP A 67 -2.18 -6.68 -11.83
N GLN A 68 -1.89 -7.89 -12.32
CA GLN A 68 -0.73 -8.67 -11.89
C GLN A 68 0.62 -8.17 -12.42
N GLU A 69 0.63 -7.29 -13.42
CA GLU A 69 1.88 -6.81 -14.04
C GLU A 69 2.52 -5.61 -13.30
N CYS A 70 1.84 -5.04 -12.30
CA CYS A 70 2.25 -3.79 -11.66
C CYS A 70 2.79 -4.02 -10.25
N VAL A 71 4.00 -4.56 -10.15
CA VAL A 71 4.80 -4.50 -8.92
C VAL A 71 6.11 -3.73 -9.12
N GLU A 72 6.49 -3.45 -10.37
CA GLU A 72 7.71 -2.69 -10.63
C GLU A 72 7.44 -1.49 -11.52
N ARG A 73 8.02 -0.35 -11.13
CA ARG A 73 8.23 0.80 -12.01
C ARG A 73 8.73 0.28 -13.36
N PRO A 74 8.23 0.78 -14.51
CA PRO A 74 8.77 0.42 -15.80
C PRO A 74 10.29 0.60 -15.82
N ARG A 75 11.04 -0.52 -15.80
CA ARG A 75 12.49 -0.48 -15.91
C ARG A 75 12.82 -0.21 -17.38
N PRO A 76 13.71 0.74 -17.70
CA PRO A 76 14.16 0.95 -19.06
C PRO A 76 14.71 -0.35 -19.66
N CYS A 77 13.95 -1.02 -20.54
CA CYS A 77 14.47 -2.16 -21.31
C CYS A 77 15.48 -1.70 -22.36
N ASN A 78 15.51 -0.39 -22.66
CA ASN A 78 16.45 0.24 -23.58
C ASN A 78 16.95 1.58 -22.98
N ALA A 79 18.20 1.95 -23.27
CA ALA A 79 18.81 3.18 -22.74
C ALA A 79 18.17 4.48 -23.28
N THR A 80 17.27 4.37 -24.27
CA THR A 80 16.58 5.50 -24.90
C THR A 80 15.22 5.82 -24.27
N TRP A 81 14.64 4.93 -23.47
CA TRP A 81 13.36 5.14 -22.79
C TRP A 81 13.57 5.34 -21.30
N ALA A 82 13.74 6.60 -20.90
CA ALA A 82 13.54 6.97 -19.51
C ALA A 82 12.02 7.07 -19.29
N PRO A 83 11.40 6.30 -18.36
CA PRO A 83 9.99 6.47 -18.05
C PRO A 83 9.77 7.90 -17.58
N ARG A 84 8.95 8.65 -18.33
CA ARG A 84 8.58 10.02 -17.97
C ARG A 84 7.29 9.96 -17.19
N LEU A 85 7.31 10.60 -16.03
CA LEU A 85 6.11 10.79 -15.24
C LEU A 85 5.13 11.64 -16.05
N GLN A 86 3.95 11.10 -16.35
CA GLN A 86 2.91 11.83 -17.07
C GLN A 86 2.14 12.72 -16.10
N CYS A 87 1.63 12.12 -15.03
CA CYS A 87 0.90 12.81 -13.98
C CYS A 87 0.78 11.97 -12.71
N ILE A 88 0.45 12.64 -11.62
CA ILE A 88 -0.01 12.05 -10.36
C ILE A 88 -1.54 12.11 -10.36
N VAL A 89 -2.18 10.99 -10.07
CA VAL A 89 -3.65 10.82 -10.14
C VAL A 89 -4.29 10.58 -8.78
N GLY A 90 -3.48 10.47 -7.73
CA GLY A 90 -3.93 10.34 -6.36
C GLY A 90 -2.77 10.20 -5.38
N CYS A 91 -3.09 10.27 -4.10
CA CYS A 91 -2.16 10.04 -3.00
C CYS A 91 -2.84 9.21 -1.91
N TYR A 92 -2.04 8.45 -1.17
CA TYR A 92 -2.47 7.65 -0.05
C TYR A 92 -1.42 7.73 1.05
N GLU A 93 -1.83 8.14 2.25
CA GLU A 93 -0.99 8.11 3.45
C GLU A 93 -1.24 6.79 4.17
N THR A 94 -0.17 6.02 4.37
CA THR A 94 -0.21 4.78 5.16
C THR A 94 -0.35 5.10 6.66
N ASP A 95 -0.72 4.10 7.47
CA ASP A 95 -0.86 4.27 8.93
C ASP A 95 0.46 4.69 9.62
N ASP A 96 1.61 4.41 9.00
CA ASP A 96 2.94 4.83 9.46
C ASP A 96 3.33 6.26 9.02
N GLY A 97 2.43 6.98 8.34
CA GLY A 97 2.65 8.34 7.85
C GLY A 97 3.47 8.42 6.56
N VAL A 98 3.67 7.31 5.85
CA VAL A 98 4.35 7.29 4.54
C VAL A 98 3.37 7.66 3.44
N ASN A 99 3.73 8.65 2.63
CA ASN A 99 2.98 9.06 1.44
C ASN A 99 3.33 8.19 0.23
N LEU A 100 2.28 7.61 -0.37
CA LEU A 100 2.34 6.88 -1.63
C LEU A 100 1.54 7.63 -2.69
N TYR A 101 2.13 7.82 -3.85
CA TYR A 101 1.52 8.55 -4.96
C TYR A 101 1.12 7.57 -6.06
N ALA A 102 -0.14 7.70 -6.51
CA ALA A 102 -0.64 7.01 -7.67
C ALA A 102 -0.16 7.75 -8.92
N VAL A 103 0.60 7.04 -9.76
CA VAL A 103 1.38 7.63 -10.83
C VAL A 103 1.00 7.01 -12.16
N LYS A 104 0.86 7.86 -13.19
CA LYS A 104 0.81 7.44 -14.58
C LYS A 104 2.11 7.79 -15.30
N TRP A 105 2.59 6.86 -16.12
CA TRP A 105 3.81 7.03 -16.92
C TRP A 105 3.51 7.14 -18.40
N ASP A 106 4.29 7.96 -19.11
CA ASP A 106 4.22 8.06 -20.55
C ASP A 106 4.65 6.74 -21.21
N GLY A 107 3.77 6.20 -22.06
CA GLY A 107 4.04 4.98 -22.82
C GLY A 107 3.99 3.69 -22.02
N TYR A 108 3.56 3.73 -20.74
CA TYR A 108 3.34 2.53 -19.94
C TYR A 108 1.86 2.22 -19.77
N ALA A 109 1.52 0.94 -19.85
CA ALA A 109 0.13 0.50 -19.94
C ALA A 109 -0.65 0.62 -18.62
N CYS A 110 0.04 0.71 -17.48
CA CYS A 110 -0.57 0.63 -16.16
C CYS A 110 0.01 1.70 -15.22
N PRO A 111 -0.81 2.28 -14.33
CA PRO A 111 -0.31 3.15 -13.27
C PRO A 111 0.43 2.37 -12.18
N THR A 112 1.28 3.04 -11.41
CA THR A 112 2.01 2.46 -10.27
C THR A 112 1.79 3.26 -9.00
N TRP A 113 2.13 2.68 -7.85
CA TRP A 113 2.25 3.40 -6.58
C TRP A 113 3.74 3.64 -6.31
N GLU A 114 4.11 4.88 -6.06
CA GLU A 114 5.51 5.28 -5.83
C GLU A 114 5.62 6.04 -4.51
N ALA A 115 6.70 5.81 -3.77
CA ALA A 115 6.99 6.58 -2.57
C ALA A 115 7.37 8.03 -2.92
N GLU A 116 7.18 8.95 -1.97
CA GLU A 116 7.56 10.35 -2.13
C GLU A 116 9.06 10.52 -2.49
N GLU A 117 9.92 9.78 -1.78
CA GLU A 117 11.38 9.79 -1.99
C GLU A 117 11.80 9.35 -3.40
N ASP A 118 11.01 8.48 -4.00
CA ASP A 118 11.19 7.94 -5.34
C ASP A 118 10.80 8.95 -6.44
N LEU A 119 9.96 9.93 -6.09
CA LEU A 119 9.48 10.97 -7.00
C LEU A 119 10.21 12.30 -6.88
N PHE A 120 11.26 12.38 -6.05
CA PHE A 120 11.98 13.63 -5.76
C PHE A 120 12.42 14.42 -7.01
N SER A 121 12.79 13.72 -8.11
CA SER A 121 13.19 14.37 -9.37
C SER A 121 12.03 15.01 -10.15
N TYR A 122 10.78 14.83 -9.69
CA TYR A 122 9.55 15.28 -10.31
C TYR A 122 8.79 16.31 -9.46
N GLY A 123 9.49 17.05 -8.58
CA GLY A 123 8.87 17.96 -7.60
C GLY A 123 7.87 18.98 -8.17
N GLN A 124 8.01 19.38 -9.44
CA GLN A 124 7.01 20.25 -10.10
C GLN A 124 5.63 19.56 -10.21
N LEU A 125 5.58 18.29 -10.62
CA LEU A 125 4.32 17.55 -10.77
C LEU A 125 3.70 17.22 -9.41
N MET A 126 4.52 17.05 -8.37
CA MET A 126 4.04 16.91 -6.99
C MET A 126 3.38 18.21 -6.49
N ALA A 127 4.03 19.36 -6.72
CA ALA A 127 3.47 20.66 -6.36
C ALA A 127 2.15 20.95 -7.11
N GLU A 128 2.09 20.66 -8.42
CA GLU A 128 0.86 20.83 -9.22
C GLU A 128 -0.30 19.95 -8.70
N HIS A 129 -0.01 18.72 -8.27
CA HIS A 129 -1.00 17.85 -7.65
C HIS A 129 -1.48 18.41 -6.30
N ASP A 130 -0.56 18.83 -5.44
CA ASP A 130 -0.90 19.38 -4.12
C ASP A 130 -1.73 20.66 -4.22
N GLU A 131 -1.40 21.55 -5.16
CA GLU A 131 -2.19 22.75 -5.48
C GLU A 131 -3.60 22.37 -5.97
N THR A 132 -3.71 21.36 -6.84
CA THR A 132 -5.00 20.88 -7.34
C THR A 132 -5.86 20.30 -6.22
N CYS A 133 -5.27 19.53 -5.30
CA CYS A 133 -5.96 18.99 -4.13
C CYS A 133 -6.41 20.10 -3.17
N GLN A 134 -5.60 21.13 -2.97
CA GLN A 134 -5.95 22.28 -2.12
C GLN A 134 -7.05 23.15 -2.75
N CYS A 135 -7.10 23.24 -4.09
CA CYS A 135 -8.04 24.08 -4.82
C CYS A 135 -9.40 23.41 -5.11
N ALA A 136 -9.55 22.11 -4.88
CA ALA A 136 -10.82 21.39 -5.01
C ALA A 136 -11.66 21.53 -3.71
N PRO A 137 -12.60 22.49 -3.59
CA PRO A 137 -13.36 22.69 -2.37
C PRO A 137 -14.42 21.57 -2.32
N GLY A 138 -14.11 20.47 -1.63
CA GLY A 138 -14.98 19.30 -1.53
C GLY A 138 -14.25 17.96 -1.51
N LEU A 139 -13.01 17.91 -2.00
CA LEU A 139 -12.04 16.84 -1.72
C LEU A 139 -11.18 17.31 -0.56
N GLY A 140 -11.81 17.54 0.60
CA GLY A 140 -11.04 17.69 1.82
C GLY A 140 -10.18 16.44 1.94
N SER A 141 -8.85 16.62 1.98
CA SER A 141 -7.98 15.60 2.54
C SER A 141 -8.67 15.13 3.82
N GLY A 142 -9.08 13.87 3.81
CA GLY A 142 -9.69 13.25 4.96
C GLY A 142 -8.60 13.13 6.00
N HIS A 143 -8.26 14.24 6.67
CA HIS A 143 -7.58 14.25 7.95
C HIS A 143 -8.60 13.69 8.95
N ARG A 144 -8.89 12.39 8.80
CA ARG A 144 -9.68 11.60 9.72
C ARG A 144 -8.67 10.81 10.51
N HIS A 145 -8.28 11.41 11.62
CA HIS A 145 -7.85 10.70 12.81
C HIS A 145 -8.84 9.54 13.03
N ASN A 146 -8.43 8.33 12.63
CA ASN A 146 -9.20 7.13 12.88
C ASN A 146 -9.12 6.84 14.37
N GLU A 147 -9.95 7.52 15.15
CA GLU A 147 -10.17 7.22 16.55
C GLU A 147 -11.00 5.92 16.63
N TRP A 148 -10.32 4.77 16.47
CA TRP A 148 -10.91 3.47 16.70
C TRP A 148 -10.87 3.15 18.19
N ILE A 149 -12.03 3.29 18.85
CA ILE A 149 -12.26 2.83 20.22
C ILE A 149 -12.33 1.29 20.23
N GLY A 150 -11.16 0.67 20.30
CA GLY A 150 -11.01 -0.75 20.62
C GLY A 150 -10.96 -0.96 22.13
N ARG A 151 -12.07 -1.38 22.74
CA ARG A 151 -12.11 -1.88 24.12
C ARG A 151 -11.13 -3.03 24.28
N GLY A 152 -10.20 -2.93 25.23
CA GLY A 152 -9.28 -4.02 25.54
C GLY A 152 -8.40 -3.77 26.75
N ARG A 153 -8.97 -3.22 27.83
CA ARG A 153 -8.29 -3.03 29.12
C ARG A 153 -7.85 -4.39 29.67
N ARG A 154 -6.60 -4.80 29.44
CA ARG A 154 -5.92 -5.81 30.27
C ARG A 154 -4.81 -5.13 31.04
N LYS A 155 -5.01 -5.08 32.37
CA LYS A 155 -4.02 -4.68 33.36
C LYS A 155 -2.72 -5.45 33.10
N ALA A 156 -1.66 -4.77 32.67
CA ALA A 156 -0.32 -5.25 32.89
C ALA A 156 -0.05 -5.11 34.40
N GLY A 157 -0.05 -6.25 35.10
CA GLY A 157 0.53 -6.32 36.43
C GLY A 157 2.01 -5.96 36.31
N SER A 158 2.42 -4.99 37.11
CA SER A 158 3.82 -4.67 37.36
C SER A 158 4.53 -5.94 37.83
N VAL A 159 5.42 -6.48 37.00
CA VAL A 159 6.43 -7.46 37.41
C VAL A 159 7.76 -6.70 37.47
N THR A 160 8.23 -6.50 38.69
CA THR A 160 9.53 -5.92 39.03
C THR A 160 10.67 -6.77 38.44
N PRO A 161 11.74 -6.20 37.88
CA PRO A 161 12.87 -6.99 37.42
C PRO A 161 13.74 -7.40 38.62
N LEU A 162 13.86 -8.71 38.87
CA LEU A 162 14.89 -9.25 39.76
C LEU A 162 16.15 -9.54 38.92
N VAL A 163 17.10 -8.61 39.01
CA VAL A 163 18.52 -8.83 38.68
C VAL A 163 19.09 -9.77 39.74
N GLY A 164 19.70 -10.89 39.34
CA GLY A 164 20.42 -11.72 40.30
C GLY A 164 20.88 -13.09 39.81
N LEU A 165 22.15 -13.12 39.40
CA LEU A 165 23.13 -14.21 39.56
C LEU A 165 23.18 -15.35 38.52
N ARG A 166 24.42 -15.50 38.02
CA ARG A 166 24.95 -16.42 37.01
C ARG A 166 24.83 -17.90 37.43
N PRO A 167 24.66 -18.83 36.48
CA PRO A 167 25.11 -20.20 36.62
C PRO A 167 26.55 -20.33 36.12
N THR A 168 27.39 -20.91 36.99
CA THR A 168 28.77 -21.34 36.81
C THR A 168 28.98 -22.29 35.64
N ASP A 169 30.05 -22.05 34.88
CA ASP A 169 30.64 -22.99 33.93
C ASP A 169 31.02 -24.31 34.64
N VAL A 170 30.54 -25.42 34.08
CA VAL A 170 31.10 -26.74 34.27
C VAL A 170 31.43 -27.23 32.87
N ASP A 171 32.67 -27.02 32.43
CA ASP A 171 33.17 -27.68 31.23
C ASP A 171 33.98 -28.92 31.62
N SER A 172 33.68 -29.98 30.89
CA SER A 172 34.02 -31.35 31.19
C SER A 172 35.38 -31.70 30.60
N THR A 173 36.19 -32.37 31.41
CA THR A 173 37.37 -33.13 30.98
C THR A 173 37.00 -34.16 29.90
N VAL A 174 37.65 -34.10 28.73
CA VAL A 174 37.87 -35.26 27.84
C VAL A 174 39.27 -35.18 27.18
N VAL A 175 40.15 -36.06 27.69
CA VAL A 175 41.08 -36.96 26.99
C VAL A 175 41.86 -36.46 25.76
N ASN A 176 43.18 -36.24 25.92
CA ASN A 176 44.24 -37.15 25.43
C ASN A 176 45.59 -36.81 26.08
#